data_AF-A0A350RGG9-F1
#
_entry.id   AF-A0A350RGG9-F1
#
_cell.length_a   1.000
_cell.length_b   1.000
_cell.length_c   1.000
_cell.angle_alpha   90.00
_cell.angle_beta   90.00
_cell.angle_gamma   90.00
#
_symmetry.space_group_name_H-M   'P 1'
#
loop_
_entity.id
_entity.type
_entity.pdbx_description
1 polymer ?
#
loop_
_entity_poly.entity_id
_entity_poly.type
_entity_poly.pdbx_seq_one_letter_code
_entity_poly.pdbx_strand_id
1 'polypeptide(L)' 'RDVEERGRDHHSVEEQFMTSVEPMHQSLVLPSSKYADLKFEHPFDPAAAAQIVVEEVNAT' A
#
# COMPACT_ATOMS: atom_id res chain seq x y z
N ARG A 1 6.91 0.09 -14.48
CA ARG A 1 5.98 1.20 -14.08
C ARG A 1 6.62 2.58 -13.96
N ASP A 2 7.39 2.89 -12.90
CA ASP A 2 7.96 4.25 -12.76
C ASP A 2 8.87 4.64 -13.95
N VAL A 3 9.62 3.66 -14.47
CA VAL A 3 10.42 3.85 -15.69
C VAL A 3 9.53 3.79 -16.93
N GLU A 4 8.88 2.66 -17.18
CA GLU A 4 8.17 2.40 -18.44
C GLU A 4 6.92 3.26 -18.68
N GLU A 5 6.16 3.57 -17.63
CA GLU A 5 4.88 4.29 -17.73
C GLU A 5 4.98 5.76 -17.30
N ARG A 6 5.92 6.09 -16.40
CA ARG A 6 6.11 7.46 -15.89
C ARG A 6 7.40 8.12 -16.39
N GLY A 7 8.21 7.43 -17.20
CA GLY A 7 9.40 7.97 -17.85
C GLY A 7 10.53 8.35 -16.89
N ARG A 8 10.57 7.77 -15.68
CA ARG A 8 11.60 8.08 -14.69
C ARG A 8 12.89 7.31 -14.96
N ASP A 9 14.00 7.88 -14.52
CA ASP A 9 15.28 7.19 -14.51
C ASP A 9 15.36 6.18 -13.36
N HIS A 10 15.99 5.03 -13.60
CA HIS A 10 16.06 3.92 -12.64
C HIS A 10 16.80 4.32 -11.36
N HIS A 11 17.91 5.05 -11.49
CA HIS A 11 18.70 5.50 -10.34
C HIS A 11 17.92 6.53 -9.51
N SER A 12 17.21 7.45 -10.19
CA SER A 12 16.36 8.43 -9.49
C SER A 12 15.21 7.79 -8.69
N VAL A 13 14.70 6.64 -9.13
CA VAL A 13 13.65 5.89 -8.42
C VAL A 13 14.24 5.25 -7.16
N GLU A 14 15.40 4.61 -7.26
CA GLU A 14 16.09 4.00 -6.12
C GLU A 14 16.50 5.03 -5.08
N GLU A 15 17.09 6.15 -5.51
CA GLU A 15 17.50 7.23 -4.61
C GLU A 15 16.30 7.80 -3.84
N GLN A 16 15.20 8.10 -4.53
CA GLN A 16 13.99 8.60 -3.87
C GLN A 16 13.40 7.56 -2.90
N PHE A 17 13.42 6.27 -3.29
CA PHE A 17 12.90 5.22 -2.45
C PHE A 17 13.64 5.17 -1.10
N MET A 18 14.97 5.16 -1.15
CA MET A 18 15.81 5.04 0.05
C MET A 18 15.82 6.32 0.90
N THR A 19 15.81 7.50 0.27
CA THR A 19 15.97 8.77 0.98
C THR A 19 14.65 9.36 1.49
N SER A 20 13.52 8.98 0.89
CA SER A 20 12.23 9.60 1.19
C SER A 20 11.11 8.59 1.39
N VAL A 21 10.85 7.70 0.42
CA VAL A 21 9.65 6.85 0.47
C VAL A 21 9.72 5.85 1.63
N GLU A 22 10.81 5.10 1.76
CA GLU A 22 10.97 4.08 2.80
C GLU A 22 11.00 4.69 4.21
N PRO A 23 11.79 5.75 4.51
CA PRO A 23 11.76 6.38 5.82
C PRO A 23 10.39 6.92 6.22
N MET A 24 9.66 7.54 5.28
CA MET A 24 8.32 8.08 5.53
C MET A 24 7.30 6.95 5.72
N HIS A 25 7.40 5.89 4.93
CA HIS A 25 6.57 4.70 5.09
C HIS A 25 6.75 4.09 6.49
N GLN A 26 8.01 3.82 6.90
CA GLN A 26 8.31 3.21 8.19
C GLN A 26 7.90 4.08 9.38
N SER A 27 8.11 5.40 9.28
CA SER A 27 7.86 6.31 10.41
C SER A 27 6.41 6.76 10.54
N LEU A 28 5.65 6.85 9.44
CA LEU A 28 4.32 7.46 9.44
C LEU A 28 3.21 6.54 8.90
N VAL A 29 3.45 5.78 7.84
CA VAL A 29 2.40 4.97 7.19
C VAL A 29 2.25 3.61 7.87
N LEU A 30 3.34 2.87 8.07
CA LEU A 30 3.30 1.55 8.70
C LEU A 30 2.69 1.61 10.12
N PRO A 31 3.04 2.58 10.99
CA PRO A 31 2.43 2.67 12.32
C PRO A 31 0.94 2.99 12.30
N SER A 32 0.40 3.58 11.23
CA SER A 32 -1.03 3.89 11.16
C SER A 32 -1.89 2.64 10.96
N SER A 33 -1.31 1.52 10.51
CA SER A 33 -2.07 0.27 10.32
C SER A 33 -2.66 -0.28 11.61
N LYS A 34 -2.15 0.12 12.78
CA LYS A 34 -2.68 -0.31 14.09
C LYS A 34 -4.10 0.21 14.37
N TYR A 35 -4.55 1.19 13.59
CA TYR A 35 -5.87 1.80 13.72
C TYR A 35 -6.87 1.23 12.70
N ALA A 36 -6.48 0.28 11.86
CA ALA A 36 -7.37 -0.29 10.87
C ALA A 36 -8.30 -1.33 11.50
N ASP A 37 -9.61 -1.20 11.25
CA ASP A 37 -10.60 -2.21 11.65
C ASP A 37 -10.46 -3.50 10.84
N LEU A 38 -10.03 -3.37 9.57
CA LEU A 38 -9.81 -4.47 8.65
C LEU A 38 -8.45 -4.31 7.95
N LYS A 39 -7.65 -5.39 7.92
CA LYS A 39 -6.32 -5.43 7.28
C LYS A 39 -6.15 -6.72 6.48
N PHE A 40 -5.64 -6.60 5.27
CA PHE A 40 -5.26 -7.73 4.41
C PHE A 40 -3.74 -7.79 4.26
N GLU A 41 -3.16 -8.98 4.36
CA GLU A 41 -1.72 -9.20 4.16
C GLU A 41 -1.46 -9.93 2.84
N HIS A 42 -0.40 -9.54 2.14
CA HIS A 42 -0.07 -10.15 0.87
C HIS A 42 0.60 -11.53 1.07
N PRO A 43 0.26 -12.55 0.27
CA PRO A 43 -0.73 -12.53 -0.81
C PRO A 43 -2.16 -12.64 -0.27
N PHE A 44 -3.07 -11.89 -0.88
CA PHE A 44 -4.51 -12.02 -0.65
C PHE A 44 -5.24 -12.11 -2.00
N ASP A 45 -6.41 -12.73 -2.01
CA ASP A 45 -7.30 -12.72 -3.17
C ASP A 45 -8.13 -11.42 -3.18
N PRO A 46 -7.98 -10.55 -4.19
CA PRO A 46 -8.73 -9.30 -4.26
C PRO A 46 -10.25 -9.49 -4.30
N ALA A 47 -10.74 -10.58 -4.92
CA ALA A 47 -12.17 -10.81 -5.02
C ALA A 47 -12.78 -11.20 -3.66
N ALA A 48 -12.13 -12.13 -2.94
CA ALA A 48 -12.51 -12.48 -1.58
C ALA A 48 -12.41 -11.29 -0.60
N ALA A 49 -11.34 -10.49 -0.69
CA ALA A 49 -11.16 -9.31 0.15
C ALA A 49 -12.26 -8.25 -0.09
N ALA A 50 -12.62 -8.00 -1.35
CA ALA A 50 -13.70 -7.08 -1.70
C ALA A 50 -15.05 -7.57 -1.18
N GLN A 51 -15.32 -8.87 -1.24
CA GLN A 51 -16.57 -9.45 -0.73
C GLN A 51 -16.73 -9.21 0.78
N ILE A 52 -15.66 -9.37 1.57
CA ILE A 52 -15.66 -9.08 3.01
C ILE A 52 -16.03 -7.61 3.28
N VAL A 53 -15.47 -6.68 2.50
CA VAL A 53 -15.79 -5.25 2.62
C VAL A 53 -17.26 -4.98 2.30
N VAL A 54 -17.80 -5.58 1.25
CA VAL A 54 -19.22 -5.42 0.86
C VAL A 54 -20.16 -5.95 1.94
N GLU A 55 -19.82 -7.08 2.55
CA GLU A 55 -20.60 -7.66 3.65
C GLU A 55 -20.63 -6.74 4.88
N GLU A 56 -19.48 -6.19 5.26
CA GLU A 56 -19.39 -5.26 6.41
C GLU A 56 -20.20 -3.98 6.18
N VAL A 57 -20.13 -3.42 4.96
CA VAL A 57 -20.91 -2.22 4.58
C VAL A 57 -22.41 -2.48 4.61
N ASN A 58 -22.85 -3.66 4.17
CA ASN A 58 -24.29 -4.00 4.14
C ASN A 58 -24.85 -4.45 5.50
N ALA A 59 -23.99 -4.84 6.44
CA ALA A 59 -24.39 -5.22 7.80
C ALA A 59 -24.67 -4.00 8.71
N THR A 60 -24.26 -2.79 8.27
CA THR A 60 -24.49 -1.51 8.94
C THR A 60 -25.73 -0.81 8.39
#